data_AF-D0TVW0-F1
#
_entry.id   AF-D0TVW0-F1
#
_cell.length_a   1.000
_cell.length_b   1.000
_cell.length_c   1.000
_cell.angle_alpha   90.00
_cell.angle_beta   90.00
_cell.angle_gamma   90.00
#
_symmetry.space_group_name_H-M   'P 1'
#
loop_
_entity.id
_entity.type
_entity.pdbx_description
1 polymer ?
#
loop_
_entity_poly.entity_id
_entity_poly.type
_entity_poly.pdbx_seq_one_letter_code
_entity_poly.pdbx_strand_id
1 'polypeptide(L)'
;MNMATLFLQYPACSTCQKAKKWLTENNIEFTNRLIVEENPTVEELKAWIPRSGLPLKKFFNTSGLVYKELKLSEKLPAMSEEEQIVLLATNGKLVKRPLVVTDSFVLVGFKPDEWEKLK
;
A
#
# COMPACT_ATOMS: atom_id res chain seq x y z
N MET A 1 22.34 -10.02 3.88
CA MET A 1 22.07 -9.14 2.71
C MET A 1 20.88 -8.29 3.10
N ASN A 2 21.06 -6.99 3.30
CA ASN A 2 19.96 -6.10 3.71
C ASN A 2 18.97 -6.03 2.55
N MET A 3 17.79 -6.62 2.72
CA MET A 3 16.70 -6.50 1.77
C MET A 3 16.20 -5.06 1.83
N ALA A 4 16.25 -4.33 0.71
CA ALA A 4 15.72 -2.98 0.64
C ALA A 4 14.20 -3.03 0.89
N THR A 5 13.79 -2.66 2.11
CA THR A 5 12.38 -2.69 2.53
C THR A 5 11.84 -1.27 2.43
N LEU A 6 10.96 -1.03 1.46
CA LEU A 6 10.29 0.26 1.31
C LEU A 6 8.99 0.24 2.11
N PHE A 7 8.84 1.18 3.04
CA PHE A 7 7.64 1.34 3.86
C PHE A 7 6.88 2.61 3.45
N LEU A 8 5.78 2.43 2.73
CA LEU A 8 4.91 3.52 2.30
C LEU A 8 3.81 3.76 3.33
N GLN A 9 3.74 4.99 3.84
CA GLN A 9 2.86 5.30 4.96
C GLN A 9 2.29 6.71 4.92
N TYR A 10 1.28 6.93 5.76
CA TYR A 10 0.74 8.27 6.04
C TYR A 10 0.85 8.54 7.54
N PRO A 11 1.64 9.54 7.97
CA PRO A 11 2.00 9.72 9.39
C PRO A 11 0.81 9.84 10.35
N ALA A 12 -0.28 10.48 9.91
CA ALA A 12 -1.48 10.66 10.73
C ALA A 12 -2.39 9.41 10.77
N CYS A 13 -2.05 8.33 10.06
CA CYS A 13 -2.81 7.08 10.09
C CYS A 13 -2.39 6.21 11.28
N SER A 14 -3.31 5.94 12.20
CA SER A 14 -3.06 5.09 13.37
C SER A 14 -2.58 3.67 13.03
N THR A 15 -3.04 3.10 11.90
CA THR A 15 -2.55 1.80 11.41
C THR A 15 -1.10 1.87 10.92
N CYS A 16 -0.72 2.99 10.28
CA CYS A 16 0.68 3.21 9.87
C CYS A 16 1.60 3.40 11.09
N GLN A 17 1.12 4.08 12.13
CA GLN A 17 1.87 4.24 13.38
C GLN A 17 2.12 2.89 14.07
N LYS A 18 1.10 2.02 14.14
CA LYS A 18 1.24 0.64 14.67
C LYS A 18 2.23 -0.19 13.84
N ALA A 19 2.12 -0.13 12.52
CA ALA A 19 3.04 -0.80 11.62
C ALA A 19 4.50 -0.34 11.78
N LYS A 20 4.72 0.98 11.83
CA LYS A 20 6.05 1.55 12.06
C LYS A 20 6.64 1.09 13.37
N LYS A 21 5.84 1.12 14.45
CA LYS A 21 6.24 0.61 15.77
C LYS A 21 6.66 -0.85 15.69
N TRP A 22 5.86 -1.70 15.03
CA TRP A 22 6.19 -3.11 14.86
C TRP A 22 7.50 -3.34 14.10
N LEU A 23 7.75 -2.60 13.01
CA LEU A 23 9.02 -2.70 12.27
C LEU A 23 10.22 -2.34 13.16
N THR A 24 10.11 -1.25 13.92
CA THR A 24 11.16 -0.80 14.85
C THR A 24 11.40 -1.80 15.98
N GLU A 25 10.33 -2.33 16.60
CA GLU A 25 10.44 -3.32 17.69
C GLU A 25 11.04 -4.65 17.22
N ASN A 26 10.85 -5.02 15.95
CA ASN A 26 11.43 -6.23 15.36
C ASN A 26 12.78 -5.97 14.67
N ASN A 27 13.38 -4.79 14.84
CA ASN A 27 14.67 -4.39 14.26
C ASN A 27 14.74 -4.56 12.72
N ILE A 28 13.63 -4.34 12.03
CA ILE A 28 13.57 -4.38 10.58
C ILE A 28 13.97 -3.00 10.04
N GLU A 29 15.06 -2.95 9.27
CA GLU A 29 15.46 -1.73 8.56
C GLU A 29 14.49 -1.44 7.40
N PHE A 30 14.10 -0.17 7.24
CA PHE A 30 13.23 0.24 6.14
C PHE A 30 13.51 1.67 5.68
N THR A 31 13.26 1.93 4.40
CA THR A 31 13.20 3.27 3.82
C THR A 31 11.77 3.79 3.94
N ASN A 32 11.57 4.90 4.65
CA ASN A 32 10.26 5.52 4.80
C ASN A 32 9.91 6.35 3.57
N ARG A 33 8.73 6.12 2.97
CA ARG A 33 8.17 6.94 1.89
C ARG A 33 6.78 7.43 2.27
N LEU A 34 6.51 8.71 2.02
CA LEU A 34 5.22 9.32 2.33
C LEU A 34 4.25 9.07 1.18
N ILE A 35 3.31 8.14 1.36
CA ILE A 35 2.46 7.60 0.28
C ILE A 35 1.59 8.66 -0.41
N VAL A 36 1.37 9.82 0.23
CA VAL A 36 0.57 10.93 -0.33
C VAL A 36 1.45 11.93 -1.09
N GLU A 37 2.68 12.16 -0.64
CA GLU A 37 3.60 13.12 -1.26
C GLU A 37 4.36 12.49 -2.43
N GLU A 38 4.78 11.24 -2.24
CA GLU A 38 5.42 10.41 -3.24
C GLU A 38 4.52 9.20 -3.50
N ASN A 39 3.37 9.43 -4.14
CA ASN A 39 2.42 8.37 -4.40
C ASN A 39 2.97 7.28 -5.34
N PRO A 40 2.45 6.05 -5.28
CA PRO A 40 2.84 4.98 -6.19
C PRO A 40 2.58 5.36 -7.65
N THR A 41 3.50 5.02 -8.55
CA THR A 41 3.33 5.20 -10.00
C THR A 41 2.57 4.02 -10.63
N VAL A 42 2.18 4.15 -11.90
CA VAL A 42 1.54 3.06 -12.66
C VAL A 42 2.48 1.85 -12.76
N GLU A 43 3.76 2.09 -13.04
CA GLU A 43 4.79 1.06 -13.18
C GLU A 43 5.02 0.32 -11.86
N GLU A 44 5.10 1.08 -10.76
CA GLU A 44 5.21 0.53 -9.41
C GLU A 44 4.01 -0.35 -9.07
N LEU A 45 2.79 0.15 -9.28
CA LEU A 45 1.57 -0.60 -8.99
C LEU A 45 1.49 -1.88 -9.84
N LYS A 46 1.78 -1.81 -11.14
CA LYS A 46 1.84 -2.98 -12.04
C LYS A 46 2.82 -4.03 -11.56
N ALA A 47 3.94 -3.63 -10.94
CA ALA A 47 4.90 -4.56 -10.35
C ALA A 47 4.45 -5.10 -8.98
N TRP A 48 3.82 -4.26 -8.16
CA TRP A 48 3.51 -4.58 -6.75
C TRP A 48 2.25 -5.41 -6.57
N ILE A 49 1.23 -5.20 -7.41
CA ILE A 49 -0.05 -5.91 -7.30
C ILE A 49 0.14 -7.42 -7.47
N PRO A 50 0.77 -7.93 -8.55
CA PRO A 50 1.00 -9.37 -8.70
C PRO A 50 1.90 -9.94 -7.60
N ARG A 51 2.94 -9.17 -7.20
CA ARG A 51 3.89 -9.56 -6.15
C ARG A 51 3.24 -9.68 -4.76
N SER A 52 2.10 -9.03 -4.53
CA SER A 52 1.33 -9.18 -3.30
C SER A 52 0.49 -10.46 -3.23
N GLY A 53 0.17 -11.07 -4.38
CA GLY A 53 -0.80 -12.17 -4.47
C GLY A 53 -2.23 -11.77 -4.12
N LEU A 54 -2.53 -10.47 -3.98
CA LEU A 54 -3.86 -9.95 -3.64
C LEU A 54 -4.56 -9.37 -4.87
N PRO A 55 -5.90 -9.42 -4.93
CA PRO A 55 -6.64 -8.75 -6.00
C PRO A 55 -6.47 -7.23 -5.92
N LEU A 56 -6.40 -6.56 -7.07
CA LEU A 56 -6.23 -5.10 -7.22
C LEU A 56 -7.12 -4.28 -6.27
N LYS A 57 -8.37 -4.68 -6.08
CA LYS A 57 -9.31 -4.04 -5.15
C LYS A 57 -8.75 -3.85 -3.73
N LYS A 58 -7.84 -4.70 -3.25
CA LYS A 58 -7.22 -4.60 -1.92
C LYS A 58 -6.24 -3.42 -1.80
N PHE A 59 -5.76 -2.88 -2.93
CA PHE A 59 -4.91 -1.69 -2.96
C PHE A 59 -5.70 -0.38 -2.86
N PHE A 60 -7.03 -0.40 -2.83
CA PHE A 60 -7.83 0.79 -2.57
C PHE A 60 -8.02 1.04 -1.07
N ASN A 61 -7.83 2.29 -0.65
CA ASN A 61 -8.16 2.78 0.67
C ASN A 61 -9.67 3.01 0.79
N THR A 62 -10.42 1.94 0.96
CA THR A 62 -11.90 1.96 1.08
C THR A 62 -12.41 2.79 2.26
N SER A 63 -11.57 3.02 3.28
CA SER A 63 -11.88 3.90 4.42
C SER A 63 -11.63 5.39 4.15
N GLY A 64 -10.95 5.75 3.07
CA GLY A 64 -10.57 7.13 2.76
C GLY A 64 -11.75 7.99 2.29
N LEU A 65 -11.71 9.28 2.62
CA LEU A 65 -12.73 10.25 2.18
C LEU A 65 -12.84 10.31 0.65
N VAL A 66 -11.70 10.38 -0.05
CA VAL A 66 -11.65 10.42 -1.52
C VAL A 66 -12.37 9.20 -2.14
N TYR A 67 -12.22 8.01 -1.56
CA TYR A 67 -12.90 6.81 -2.04
C TYR A 67 -14.44 6.93 -1.93
N LYS A 68 -14.91 7.49 -0.81
CA LYS A 68 -16.34 7.70 -0.53
C LYS A 68 -16.93 8.81 -1.39
N GLU A 69 -16.26 9.96 -1.47
CA GLU A 69 -16.69 11.13 -2.26
C GLU A 69 -16.81 10.80 -3.74
N LEU A 70 -15.87 10.03 -4.29
CA LEU A 70 -15.89 9.63 -5.70
C LEU A 70 -16.84 8.44 -5.99
N LYS A 71 -17.48 7.87 -4.95
CA LYS A 71 -18.33 6.68 -5.02
C LYS A 71 -17.64 5.50 -5.71
N LEU A 72 -16.37 5.25 -5.37
CA LEU A 72 -15.57 4.25 -6.08
C LEU A 72 -16.11 2.82 -5.90
N SER A 73 -16.84 2.53 -4.82
CA SER A 73 -17.49 1.23 -4.67
C SER A 73 -18.46 0.88 -5.80
N GLU A 74 -19.11 1.88 -6.40
CA GLU A 74 -20.07 1.72 -7.50
C GLU A 74 -19.36 1.72 -8.86
N LYS A 75 -18.26 2.48 -8.98
CA LYS A 75 -17.57 2.68 -10.27
C LYS A 75 -16.55 1.60 -10.59
N LEU A 76 -15.81 1.11 -9.59
CA LEU A 76 -14.74 0.12 -9.81
C LEU A 76 -15.19 -1.15 -10.55
N PRO A 77 -16.38 -1.73 -10.31
CA PRO A 77 -16.83 -2.90 -11.06
C PRO A 77 -16.97 -2.68 -12.58
N ALA A 78 -17.14 -1.43 -13.02
CA ALA A 78 -17.25 -1.08 -14.43
C ALA A 78 -15.90 -0.66 -15.06
N MET A 79 -14.83 -0.57 -14.26
CA MET A 79 -13.49 -0.20 -14.72
C MET A 79 -12.65 -1.45 -15.00
N SER A 80 -11.90 -1.42 -16.09
CA SER A 80 -10.81 -2.37 -16.35
C SER A 80 -9.70 -2.27 -15.29
N GLU A 81 -8.86 -3.30 -15.18
CA GLU A 81 -7.72 -3.26 -14.25
C GLU A 81 -6.75 -2.11 -14.56
N GLU A 82 -6.53 -1.83 -15.84
CA GLU A 82 -5.66 -0.73 -16.28
C GLU A 82 -6.20 0.63 -15.81
N GLU A 83 -7.50 0.89 -15.99
CA GLU A 83 -8.15 2.12 -15.51
C GLU A 83 -8.08 2.24 -13.98
N GLN A 84 -8.23 1.14 -13.26
CA GLN A 84 -8.11 1.11 -11.81
C GLN A 84 -6.68 1.43 -11.33
N ILE A 85 -5.66 0.91 -12.03
CA ILE A 85 -4.25 1.18 -11.73
C ILE A 85 -3.93 2.65 -12.01
N VAL A 86 -4.34 3.17 -13.17
CA VAL A 86 -4.17 4.58 -13.52
C VAL A 86 -4.83 5.46 -12.46
N LEU A 87 -6.06 5.13 -12.04
CA LEU A 87 -6.74 5.85 -10.96
C LEU A 87 -5.95 5.82 -9.64
N LEU A 88 -5.45 4.67 -9.21
CA LEU A 88 -4.63 4.56 -7.99
C LEU A 88 -3.37 5.43 -8.05
N ALA A 89 -2.73 5.50 -9.22
CA ALA A 89 -1.52 6.27 -9.46
C ALA A 89 -1.76 7.80 -9.48
N THR A 90 -3.01 8.27 -9.53
CA THR A 90 -3.29 9.72 -9.54
C THR A 90 -3.25 10.36 -8.16
N ASN A 91 -3.47 9.58 -7.09
CA ASN A 91 -3.62 10.13 -5.75
C ASN A 91 -3.30 9.10 -4.67
N GLY A 92 -2.22 9.34 -3.91
CA GLY A 92 -1.81 8.49 -2.79
C GLY A 92 -2.84 8.29 -1.67
N LYS A 93 -3.86 9.17 -1.56
CA LYS A 93 -4.97 8.97 -0.61
C LYS A 93 -5.91 7.83 -1.02
N LEU A 94 -5.93 7.47 -2.31
CA LEU A 94 -6.68 6.33 -2.84
C LEU A 94 -5.99 5.00 -2.54
N VAL A 95 -4.69 5.00 -2.29
CA VAL A 95 -3.92 3.77 -2.07
C VAL A 95 -4.04 3.29 -0.63
N LYS A 96 -4.28 1.99 -0.46
CA LYS A 96 -4.32 1.30 0.83
C LYS A 96 -2.97 1.46 1.52
N ARG A 97 -3.01 1.71 2.83
CA ARG A 97 -1.83 1.99 3.64
C ARG A 97 -1.91 1.30 5.00
N PRO A 98 -0.76 0.96 5.62
CA PRO A 98 0.59 1.03 5.03
C PRO A 98 0.79 0.03 3.88
N LEU A 99 1.85 0.23 3.08
CA LEU A 99 2.40 -0.80 2.18
C LEU A 99 3.85 -1.09 2.59
N VAL A 100 4.25 -2.35 2.47
CA VAL A 100 5.66 -2.75 2.55
C VAL A 100 6.02 -3.44 1.25
N VAL A 101 7.08 -2.98 0.60
CA VAL A 101 7.59 -3.52 -0.66
C VAL A 101 9.00 -4.04 -0.42
N THR A 102 9.22 -5.32 -0.72
CA THR A 102 10.54 -5.96 -0.76
C THR A 102 10.78 -6.49 -2.18
N ASP A 103 11.98 -7.01 -2.44
CA ASP A 103 12.29 -7.64 -3.73
C ASP A 103 11.41 -8.87 -4.01
N SER A 104 10.99 -9.58 -2.96
CA SER A 104 10.28 -10.86 -3.08
C SER A 104 8.76 -10.75 -2.96
N PHE A 105 8.25 -9.85 -2.12
CA PHE A 105 6.82 -9.78 -1.82
C PHE A 105 6.35 -8.34 -1.54
N VAL A 106 5.04 -8.13 -1.60
CA VAL A 106 4.39 -6.88 -1.17
C VAL A 106 3.34 -7.17 -0.12
N LEU A 107 3.37 -6.44 0.99
CA LEU A 107 2.37 -6.50 2.05
C LEU A 107 1.45 -5.30 1.98
N VAL A 108 0.14 -5.53 2.07
CA VAL A 108 -0.90 -4.52 1.91
C VAL A 108 -1.70 -4.36 3.20
N GLY A 109 -1.59 -3.20 3.84
CA GLY A 109 -2.11 -2.96 5.17
C GLY A 109 -1.21 -3.56 6.26
N PHE A 110 -1.67 -3.50 7.51
CA PHE A 110 -0.93 -4.01 8.65
C PHE A 110 -1.65 -5.21 9.26
N LYS A 111 -1.00 -6.37 9.21
CA LYS A 111 -1.40 -7.61 9.87
C LYS A 111 -0.14 -8.26 10.42
N PRO A 112 0.09 -8.25 11.74
CA PRO A 112 1.32 -8.76 12.35
C PRO A 112 1.71 -10.16 11.86
N ASP A 113 0.75 -11.09 11.79
CA ASP A 113 0.99 -12.47 11.35
C ASP A 113 1.52 -12.57 9.91
N GLU A 114 1.08 -11.68 9.00
CA GLU A 114 1.60 -11.65 7.63
C GLU A 114 2.98 -10.97 7.55
N TRP A 115 3.25 -10.04 8.47
CA TRP A 115 4.49 -9.26 8.52
C TRP A 115 5.67 -10.03 9.12
N GLU A 116 5.42 -11.14 9.82
CA GLU A 116 6.46 -12.08 10.28
C GLU A 116 7.40 -12.55 9.14
N LYS A 117 6.94 -12.51 7.88
CA LYS A 117 7.77 -12.78 6.68
C LYS A 117 8.93 -11.79 6.46
N LEU A 118 8.96 -10.68 7.17
CA LEU A 118 10.01 -9.67 7.09
C LEU A 118 11.21 -9.97 8.00
N LYS A 119 11.09 -10.97 8.88
CA LYS A 119 12.19 -11.48 9.71
C LYS A 119 13.00 -12.51 8.93
#